data_AF-A0AAV9KNP4-F1
#
_entry.id   AF-A0AAV9KNP4-F1
#
_cell.length_a   1.000
_cell.length_b   1.000
_cell.length_c   1.000
_cell.angle_alpha   90.00
_cell.angle_beta   90.00
_cell.angle_gamma   90.00
#
_symmetry.space_group_name_H-M   'P 1'
#
loop_
_entity.id
_entity.type
_entity.pdbx_description
1 polymer ?
#
loop_
_entity_poly.entity_id
_entity_poly.type
_entity_poly.pdbx_seq_one_letter_code
_entity_poly.pdbx_strand_id
1 'polypeptide(L)'
;MDYNTRDTIPNLDSVIAGTRINIPFRCDCLEDGDFLGHDFQYEVNSGDTYGRIVTNYSDLTSIDMLRRFNSRYPENNIPTGVNLSVVVNCSCGDRDVSEDFGVFVTYPLRSEENLTYVATTTNVSAELIRRYNPDMDAKFSAGEGIIYIPGRAWCSCSLVMCLLYFARYNA
;
A
#
# COMPACT_ATOMS: atom_id res chain seq x y z
N MET A 1 2.67 -15.26 -0.78
CA MET A 1 1.34 -14.84 -0.33
C MET A 1 0.54 -14.44 -1.52
N ASP A 2 -0.52 -15.19 -1.81
CA ASP A 2 -1.44 -14.87 -2.89
C ASP A 2 -2.79 -14.55 -2.27
N TYR A 3 -3.15 -13.28 -2.28
CA TYR A 3 -4.46 -12.81 -1.86
C TYR A 3 -5.48 -12.81 -3.02
N ASN A 4 -5.02 -13.10 -4.25
CA ASN A 4 -5.86 -13.13 -5.44
C ASN A 4 -6.29 -14.56 -5.75
N THR A 5 -7.07 -15.14 -4.84
CA THR A 5 -7.60 -16.49 -5.01
C THR A 5 -9.00 -16.44 -5.60
N ARG A 6 -9.51 -17.57 -6.11
CA ARG A 6 -10.92 -17.66 -6.52
C ARG A 6 -11.90 -17.41 -5.39
N ASP A 7 -11.47 -17.58 -4.15
CA ASP A 7 -12.31 -17.36 -2.97
C ASP A 7 -12.45 -15.87 -2.65
N THR A 8 -11.48 -15.03 -3.01
CA THR A 8 -11.54 -13.56 -2.79
C THR A 8 -11.97 -12.79 -4.04
N ILE A 9 -11.59 -13.30 -5.22
CA ILE A 9 -11.96 -12.78 -6.54
C ILE A 9 -12.61 -13.93 -7.35
N PRO A 10 -13.92 -14.19 -7.14
CA PRO A 10 -14.63 -15.23 -7.87
C PRO A 10 -14.58 -15.03 -9.40
N ASN A 11 -14.61 -13.78 -9.85
CA ASN A 11 -14.52 -13.37 -11.25
C ASN A 11 -14.16 -11.87 -11.36
N LEU A 12 -14.02 -11.36 -12.59
CA LEU A 12 -13.63 -9.97 -12.86
C LEU A 12 -14.65 -8.93 -12.34
N ASP A 13 -15.92 -9.33 -12.23
CA ASP A 13 -17.03 -8.44 -11.87
C ASP A 13 -17.43 -8.56 -10.39
N SER A 14 -16.75 -9.43 -9.62
CA SER A 14 -17.11 -9.72 -8.23
C SER A 14 -15.86 -9.83 -7.36
N VAL A 15 -15.83 -8.99 -6.33
CA VAL A 15 -14.84 -8.99 -5.26
C VAL A 15 -15.58 -9.10 -3.93
N ILE A 16 -15.10 -9.95 -3.01
CA ILE A 16 -15.71 -10.06 -1.69
C ILE A 16 -15.30 -8.88 -0.82
N ALA A 17 -16.29 -8.12 -0.34
CA ALA A 17 -16.06 -7.00 0.56
C ALA A 17 -15.32 -7.42 1.84
N GLY A 18 -14.42 -6.57 2.32
CA GLY A 18 -13.63 -6.81 3.53
C GLY A 18 -12.41 -7.71 3.34
N THR A 19 -12.27 -8.37 2.19
CA THR A 19 -11.09 -9.18 1.85
C THR A 19 -9.90 -8.32 1.40
N ARG A 20 -8.73 -8.95 1.33
CA ARG A 20 -7.52 -8.35 0.79
C ARG A 20 -7.30 -8.82 -0.65
N ILE A 21 -6.90 -7.91 -1.53
CA ILE A 21 -6.46 -8.16 -2.91
C ILE A 21 -5.09 -7.55 -3.09
N ASN A 22 -4.26 -8.20 -3.89
CA ASN A 22 -2.94 -7.79 -4.32
C ASN A 22 -3.00 -7.14 -5.72
N ILE A 23 -2.73 -5.85 -5.84
CA ILE A 23 -2.72 -5.16 -7.16
C ILE A 23 -1.28 -4.86 -7.58
N PRO A 24 -0.76 -5.47 -8.64
CA PRO A 24 0.60 -5.23 -9.11
C PRO A 24 0.80 -3.79 -9.60
N PHE A 25 1.88 -3.14 -9.15
CA PHE A 25 2.33 -1.84 -9.65
C PHE A 25 3.85 -1.74 -9.64
N ARG A 26 4.38 -0.81 -10.44
CA ARG A 26 5.82 -0.55 -10.53
C ARG A 26 6.27 0.27 -9.33
N CYS A 27 7.38 -0.12 -8.71
CA CYS A 27 8.02 0.69 -7.67
C CYS A 27 9.09 1.59 -8.31
N ASP A 28 8.97 2.90 -8.13
CA ASP A 28 9.84 3.93 -8.70
C ASP A 28 10.64 4.67 -7.64
N CYS A 29 11.83 5.16 -8.01
CA CYS A 29 12.57 6.14 -7.22
C CYS A 29 11.98 7.52 -7.48
N LEU A 30 11.31 8.09 -6.48
CA LEU A 30 10.69 9.41 -6.55
C LEU A 30 11.59 10.46 -5.91
N GLU A 31 11.39 11.73 -6.28
CA GLU A 31 12.14 12.88 -5.76
C GLU A 31 13.67 12.64 -5.78
N ASP A 32 14.22 12.39 -6.98
CA ASP A 32 15.65 12.12 -7.20
C ASP A 32 16.25 10.98 -6.37
N GLY A 33 15.40 10.06 -5.89
CA GLY A 33 15.80 8.90 -5.10
C GLY A 33 15.62 9.04 -3.60
N ASP A 34 14.98 10.11 -3.13
CA ASP A 34 14.70 10.33 -1.71
C ASP A 34 13.81 9.24 -1.11
N PHE A 35 12.86 8.70 -1.87
CA PHE A 35 12.06 7.56 -1.43
C PHE A 35 11.47 6.72 -2.58
N LEU A 36 10.98 5.54 -2.23
CA LEU A 36 10.39 4.58 -3.15
C LEU A 36 8.86 4.67 -3.13
N GLY A 37 8.25 4.83 -4.30
CA GLY A 37 6.81 4.91 -4.44
C GLY A 37 6.36 4.81 -5.89
N HIS A 38 5.06 4.96 -6.10
CA HIS A 38 4.48 5.11 -7.42
C HIS A 38 3.43 6.22 -7.41
N ASP A 39 3.46 7.07 -8.43
CA ASP A 39 2.51 8.16 -8.59
C ASP A 39 1.32 7.70 -9.45
N PHE A 40 0.18 7.46 -8.80
CA PHE A 40 -1.08 7.23 -9.50
C PHE A 40 -1.78 8.55 -9.79
N GLN A 41 -2.14 8.76 -11.05
CA GLN A 41 -2.96 9.92 -11.42
C GLN A 41 -4.43 9.66 -11.08
N TYR A 42 -5.03 10.55 -10.28
CA TYR A 42 -6.42 10.48 -9.86
C TYR A 42 -7.20 11.71 -10.33
N GLU A 43 -8.21 11.52 -11.16
CA GLU A 43 -9.12 12.59 -11.57
C GLU A 43 -10.17 12.86 -10.48
N VAL A 44 -10.23 14.10 -10.02
CA VAL A 44 -11.08 14.52 -8.90
C VAL A 44 -12.53 14.61 -9.33
N ASN A 45 -13.40 13.93 -8.58
CA ASN A 45 -14.85 14.02 -8.73
C ASN A 45 -15.45 15.06 -7.77
N SER A 46 -16.69 15.45 -8.06
CA SER A 46 -17.43 16.38 -7.21
C SER A 46 -17.54 15.86 -5.78
N GLY A 47 -17.11 16.67 -4.82
CA GLY A 47 -17.16 16.37 -3.38
C GLY A 47 -16.00 15.51 -2.85
N ASP A 48 -15.00 15.20 -3.67
CA ASP A 48 -13.79 14.53 -3.18
C ASP A 48 -13.01 15.43 -2.23
N THR A 49 -12.44 14.80 -1.21
CA THR A 49 -11.52 15.40 -0.23
C THR A 49 -10.32 14.48 -0.08
N TYR A 50 -9.19 14.96 0.46
CA TYR A 50 -8.05 14.06 0.69
C TYR A 50 -8.42 12.90 1.61
N GLY A 51 -9.24 13.13 2.64
CA GLY A 51 -9.74 12.06 3.51
C GLY A 51 -10.52 10.99 2.73
N ARG A 52 -11.45 11.39 1.85
CA ARG A 52 -12.20 10.44 1.00
C ARG A 52 -11.28 9.68 0.05
N ILE A 53 -10.30 10.37 -0.54
CA ILE A 53 -9.33 9.74 -1.44
C ILE A 53 -8.47 8.71 -0.69
N VAL A 54 -7.97 9.04 0.51
CA VAL A 54 -7.22 8.10 1.36
C VAL A 54 -8.06 6.85 1.67
N THR A 55 -9.32 7.03 2.06
CA THR A 55 -10.23 5.91 2.31
C THR A 55 -10.51 5.11 1.06
N ASN A 56 -10.72 5.77 -0.09
CA ASN A 56 -10.91 5.09 -1.37
C ASN A 56 -9.67 4.24 -1.67
N TYR A 57 -8.47 4.79 -1.49
CA TYR A 57 -7.18 4.09 -1.61
C TYR A 57 -6.87 3.12 -0.46
N SER A 58 -7.86 2.80 0.39
CA SER A 58 -7.73 1.83 1.48
C SER A 58 -6.50 2.06 2.36
N ASP A 59 -6.22 3.34 2.65
CA ASP A 59 -5.13 3.81 3.52
C ASP A 59 -3.72 3.47 3.00
N LEU A 60 -3.57 3.19 1.70
CA LEU A 60 -2.27 3.03 1.02
C LEU A 60 -1.51 4.34 0.81
N THR A 61 -2.21 5.46 0.92
CA THR A 61 -1.65 6.80 0.90
C THR A 61 -2.10 7.53 2.16
N SER A 62 -1.57 8.72 2.41
CA SER A 62 -1.96 9.54 3.56
C SER A 62 -2.31 10.95 3.14
N ILE A 63 -3.02 11.67 4.01
CA ILE A 63 -3.31 13.09 3.82
C ILE A 63 -2.01 13.88 3.65
N ASP A 64 -0.96 13.55 4.40
CA ASP A 64 0.33 14.23 4.30
C ASP A 64 1.01 13.99 2.95
N MET A 65 0.91 12.78 2.37
CA MET A 65 1.39 12.51 1.01
C MET A 65 0.58 13.30 -0.02
N LEU A 66 -0.75 13.32 0.10
CA LEU A 66 -1.60 14.11 -0.79
C LEU A 66 -1.27 15.60 -0.71
N ARG A 67 -1.09 16.16 0.50
CA ARG A 67 -0.68 17.56 0.69
C ARG A 67 0.70 17.84 0.12
N ARG A 68 1.67 16.94 0.30
CA ARG A 68 3.04 17.09 -0.23
C ARG A 68 3.03 17.21 -1.76
N PHE A 69 2.35 16.29 -2.44
CA PHE A 69 2.34 16.21 -3.90
C PHE A 69 1.30 17.11 -4.57
N ASN A 70 0.35 17.66 -3.82
CA ASN A 70 -0.76 18.46 -4.36
C ASN A 70 -0.98 19.76 -3.59
N SER A 71 0.09 20.35 -3.05
CA SER A 71 0.09 21.53 -2.15
C SER A 71 -0.69 22.76 -2.67
N ARG A 72 -0.93 22.84 -3.97
CA ARG A 72 -1.74 23.89 -4.61
C ARG A 72 -3.26 23.76 -4.39
N TYR A 73 -3.75 22.61 -3.93
CA TYR A 73 -5.17 22.36 -3.75
C TYR A 73 -5.53 22.23 -2.25
N PRO A 74 -6.67 22.80 -1.82
CA PRO A 74 -7.12 22.65 -0.45
C PRO A 74 -7.74 21.27 -0.24
N GLU A 75 -7.45 20.64 0.89
CA GLU A 75 -7.84 19.28 1.23
C GLU A 75 -9.33 18.97 1.15
N ASN A 76 -10.19 19.95 1.49
CA ASN A 76 -11.64 19.77 1.61
C ASN A 76 -12.43 20.50 0.50
N ASN A 77 -11.76 21.08 -0.49
CA ASN A 77 -12.41 21.83 -1.58
C ASN A 77 -11.59 21.75 -2.87
N ILE A 78 -11.30 20.53 -3.29
CA ILE A 78 -10.48 20.26 -4.46
C ILE A 78 -11.33 20.53 -5.71
N PRO A 79 -10.85 21.29 -6.71
CA PRO A 79 -11.62 21.54 -7.93
C PRO A 79 -11.89 20.24 -8.71
N THR A 80 -13.13 20.03 -9.13
CA THR A 80 -13.52 18.86 -9.96
C THR A 80 -12.76 18.86 -11.31
N GLY A 81 -12.37 17.67 -11.77
CA GLY A 81 -11.72 17.45 -13.07
C GLY A 81 -10.22 17.74 -13.08
N VAL A 82 -9.61 18.11 -11.95
CA VAL A 82 -8.15 18.19 -11.84
C VAL A 82 -7.57 16.80 -11.56
N ASN A 83 -6.36 16.56 -12.04
CA ASN A 83 -5.60 15.37 -11.68
C ASN A 83 -4.72 15.64 -10.45
N LEU A 84 -4.84 14.77 -9.47
CA LEU A 84 -3.97 14.70 -8.31
C LEU A 84 -2.93 13.60 -8.49
N SER A 85 -1.72 13.85 -7.98
CA SER A 85 -0.70 12.82 -7.79
C SER A 85 -0.98 12.08 -6.48
N VAL A 86 -1.39 10.83 -6.58
CA VAL A 86 -1.66 9.94 -5.44
C VAL A 86 -0.50 8.97 -5.31
N VAL A 87 0.44 9.32 -4.43
CA VAL A 87 1.64 8.51 -4.24
C VAL A 87 1.36 7.38 -3.25
N VAL A 88 1.70 6.15 -3.66
CA VAL A 88 1.70 4.97 -2.81
C VAL A 88 3.14 4.50 -2.62
N ASN A 89 3.57 4.36 -1.38
CA ASN A 89 4.92 3.92 -1.07
C ASN A 89 5.11 2.42 -1.36
N CYS A 90 6.33 2.05 -1.70
CA CYS A 90 6.73 0.67 -1.95
C CYS A 90 8.12 0.41 -1.37
N SER A 91 8.55 -0.85 -1.39
CA SER A 91 9.88 -1.25 -0.98
C SER A 91 10.49 -2.20 -2.01
N CYS A 92 11.77 -2.01 -2.28
CA CYS A 92 12.59 -2.92 -3.10
C CYS A 92 13.44 -3.85 -2.21
N GLY A 93 13.22 -3.84 -0.89
CA GLY A 93 13.95 -4.63 0.08
C GLY A 93 15.19 -3.94 0.61
N ASP A 94 15.93 -4.70 1.42
CA ASP A 94 17.14 -4.29 2.10
C ASP A 94 18.09 -5.50 2.14
N ARG A 95 19.19 -5.39 1.40
CA ARG A 95 20.19 -6.46 1.28
C ARG A 95 20.88 -6.78 2.61
N ASP A 96 20.92 -5.82 3.55
CA ASP A 96 21.49 -6.04 4.87
C ASP A 96 20.52 -6.84 5.76
N VAL A 97 19.24 -6.88 5.40
CA VAL A 97 18.25 -7.77 6.01
C VAL A 97 18.32 -9.16 5.40
N SER A 98 18.16 -9.28 4.08
CA SER A 98 18.24 -10.53 3.32
C SER A 98 18.23 -10.27 1.80
N GLU A 99 18.99 -11.07 1.05
CA GLU A 99 19.00 -11.04 -0.42
C GLU A 99 17.90 -11.93 -1.06
N ASP A 100 17.16 -12.71 -0.26
CA ASP A 100 16.20 -13.71 -0.76
C ASP A 100 14.83 -13.10 -1.15
N PHE A 101 14.61 -11.82 -0.87
CA PHE A 101 13.32 -11.15 -1.04
C PHE A 101 13.45 -9.92 -1.94
N GLY A 102 12.90 -10.01 -3.15
CA GLY A 102 12.94 -8.94 -4.15
C GLY A 102 11.57 -8.35 -4.53
N VAL A 103 10.50 -8.81 -3.87
CA VAL A 103 9.13 -8.30 -4.08
C VAL A 103 8.50 -8.03 -2.72
N PHE A 104 7.82 -6.90 -2.58
CA PHE A 104 7.20 -6.49 -1.32
C PHE A 104 5.75 -6.09 -1.53
N VAL A 105 4.92 -6.44 -0.55
CA VAL A 105 3.53 -5.99 -0.44
C VAL A 105 3.51 -4.74 0.44
N THR A 106 2.89 -3.67 -0.06
CA THR A 106 2.58 -2.47 0.73
C THR A 106 1.33 -2.76 1.55
N TYR A 107 1.49 -2.92 2.86
CA TYR A 107 0.44 -3.43 3.74
C TYR A 107 -0.01 -2.34 4.73
N PRO A 108 -1.15 -1.69 4.48
CA PRO A 108 -1.76 -0.79 5.46
C PRO A 108 -2.36 -1.62 6.59
N LEU A 109 -1.96 -1.27 7.82
CA LEU A 109 -2.45 -1.87 9.05
C LEU A 109 -3.89 -1.46 9.30
N ARG A 110 -4.68 -2.41 9.77
CA ARG A 110 -6.00 -2.16 10.36
C ARG A 110 -5.90 -2.22 11.88
N SER A 111 -6.79 -1.52 12.57
CA SER A 111 -6.71 -1.34 14.03
C SER A 111 -6.85 -2.64 14.84
N GLU A 112 -7.45 -3.67 14.26
CA GLU A 112 -7.57 -5.01 14.85
C GLU A 112 -6.33 -5.90 14.68
N GLU A 113 -5.37 -5.50 13.84
CA GLU A 113 -4.24 -6.35 13.46
C GLU A 113 -3.07 -6.21 14.44
N ASN A 114 -2.33 -7.30 14.62
CA ASN A 114 -1.08 -7.32 15.37
C ASN A 114 -0.03 -8.13 14.60
N LEU A 115 1.24 -8.04 15.02
CA LEU A 115 2.34 -8.72 14.35
C LEU A 115 2.11 -10.24 14.23
N THR A 116 1.56 -10.89 15.26
CA THR A 116 1.29 -12.34 15.22
C THR A 116 0.25 -12.68 14.16
N TYR A 117 -0.82 -11.88 14.06
CA TYR A 117 -1.84 -12.04 13.04
C TYR A 117 -1.26 -11.85 11.63
N VAL A 118 -0.49 -10.77 11.42
CA VAL A 118 0.14 -10.49 10.11
C VAL A 118 1.13 -11.59 9.74
N ALA A 119 2.01 -12.01 10.65
CA ALA A 119 2.97 -13.08 10.42
C ALA A 119 2.29 -14.41 10.02
N THR A 120 1.21 -14.77 10.71
CA THR A 120 0.44 -15.99 10.43
C THR A 120 -0.26 -15.91 9.08
N THR A 121 -0.97 -14.81 8.82
CA THR A 121 -1.73 -14.61 7.58
C THR A 121 -0.85 -14.41 6.35
N THR A 122 0.38 -13.91 6.54
CA THR A 122 1.36 -13.72 5.47
C THR A 122 2.37 -14.87 5.35
N ASN A 123 2.36 -15.84 6.27
CA ASN A 123 3.34 -16.92 6.33
C ASN A 123 4.79 -16.40 6.24
N VAL A 124 5.03 -15.26 6.87
CA VAL A 124 6.34 -14.62 7.02
C VAL A 124 6.63 -14.56 8.52
N SER A 125 7.86 -14.89 8.92
CA SER A 125 8.20 -14.85 10.35
C SER A 125 8.07 -13.41 10.88
N ALA A 126 7.55 -13.29 12.10
CA ALA A 126 7.43 -12.01 12.80
C ALA A 126 8.78 -11.28 12.92
N GLU A 127 9.87 -12.03 13.10
CA GLU A 127 11.23 -11.50 13.13
C GLU A 127 11.63 -10.86 11.80
N LEU A 128 11.36 -11.52 10.68
CA LEU A 128 11.69 -10.98 9.36
C LEU A 128 10.86 -9.73 9.04
N ILE A 129 9.57 -9.73 9.38
CA ILE A 129 8.71 -8.53 9.25
C ILE A 129 9.30 -7.38 10.08
N ARG A 130 9.73 -7.63 11.33
CA ARG A 130 10.38 -6.63 12.19
C ARG A 130 11.64 -6.06 11.56
N ARG A 131 12.52 -6.88 11.00
CA ARG A 131 13.77 -6.40 10.41
C ARG A 131 13.55 -5.47 9.21
N TYR A 132 12.51 -5.68 8.41
CA TYR A 132 12.15 -4.78 7.31
C TYR A 132 11.36 -3.53 7.74
N ASN A 133 10.88 -3.46 8.98
CA ASN A 133 9.98 -2.41 9.44
C ASN A 133 10.39 -1.91 10.84
N PRO A 134 11.48 -1.13 10.97
CA PRO A 134 12.02 -0.73 12.28
C PRO A 134 11.04 0.03 13.18
N ASP A 135 10.12 0.81 12.62
CA ASP A 135 9.13 1.61 13.38
C ASP A 135 7.77 0.90 13.57
N MET A 136 7.68 -0.40 13.28
CA MET A 136 6.38 -1.08 13.24
C MET A 136 5.66 -1.14 14.58
N ASP A 137 6.38 -1.21 15.70
CA ASP A 137 5.75 -1.33 17.03
C ASP A 137 4.88 -0.08 17.34
N ALA A 138 5.31 1.11 16.88
CA ALA A 138 4.51 2.33 16.97
C ALA A 138 3.27 2.27 16.05
N LYS A 139 3.43 1.77 14.82
CA LYS A 139 2.33 1.63 13.84
C LYS A 139 1.26 0.65 14.32
N PHE A 140 1.66 -0.51 14.85
CA PHE A 140 0.71 -1.45 15.46
C PHE A 140 0.02 -0.88 16.70
N SER A 141 0.74 -0.10 17.51
CA SER A 141 0.13 0.56 18.68
C SER A 141 -0.89 1.63 18.29
N ALA A 142 -0.66 2.33 17.18
CA ALA A 142 -1.59 3.30 16.62
C ALA A 142 -2.75 2.62 15.85
N GLY A 143 -2.56 1.39 15.39
CA GLY A 143 -3.54 0.67 14.56
C GLY A 143 -3.66 1.23 13.15
N GLU A 144 -2.64 1.97 12.69
CA GLU A 144 -2.62 2.66 11.41
C GLU A 144 -1.20 2.70 10.81
N GLY A 145 -1.12 3.08 9.54
CA GLY A 145 0.13 3.20 8.80
C GLY A 145 0.49 1.95 8.00
N ILE A 146 1.61 2.03 7.29
CA ILE A 146 2.01 1.03 6.29
C ILE A 146 3.24 0.26 6.78
N ILE A 147 3.22 -1.05 6.60
CA ILE A 147 4.38 -1.94 6.73
C ILE A 147 4.63 -2.66 5.40
N TYR A 148 5.85 -3.17 5.21
CA TYR A 148 6.25 -3.91 4.02
C TYR A 148 6.41 -5.38 4.34
N ILE A 149 5.67 -6.22 3.63
CA ILE A 149 5.71 -7.67 3.80
C ILE A 149 6.57 -8.28 2.69
N PRO A 150 7.67 -8.97 3.01
CA PRO A 150 8.56 -9.54 2.02
C PRO A 150 7.90 -10.76 1.34
N GLY A 151 7.97 -10.78 0.02
CA GLY A 151 7.57 -11.89 -0.84
C GLY A 151 8.78 -12.49 -1.56
N ARG A 152 8.75 -13.81 -1.75
CA ARG A 152 9.73 -14.49 -2.60
C ARG A 152 9.24 -14.41 -4.04
N ALA A 153 9.98 -13.71 -4.89
CA ALA A 153 9.85 -13.79 -6.33
C ALA A 153 11.26 -13.83 -6.93
N TRP A 154 11.47 -14.67 -7.94
CA TRP A 154 12.71 -14.67 -8.70
C TRP A 154 12.77 -13.38 -9.50
N CYS A 155 13.69 -12.49 -9.13
CA CYS A 155 13.93 -11.24 -9.84
C CYS A 155 14.52 -11.54 -11.23
N SER A 156 13.66 -11.76 -12.22
CA SER A 156 14.05 -11.60 -13.63
C SER A 156 14.00 -10.10 -13.94
N CYS A 157 15.06 -9.60 -14.56
CA CYS A 157 15.51 -8.20 -14.59
C CYS A 157 14.60 -7.18 -15.33
N SER A 158 13.26 -7.25 -15.27
CA SER A 158 12.42 -6.30 -16.01
C SER A 158 11.08 -5.88 -15.40
N LEU A 159 10.61 -6.41 -14.27
CA LEU A 159 9.38 -5.91 -13.63
C LEU A 159 9.42 -6.09 -12.11
N VAL A 160 9.61 -4.99 -11.38
CA VAL A 160 9.38 -4.94 -9.92
C VAL A 160 7.88 -4.78 -9.72
N MET A 161 7.22 -5.86 -9.32
CA MET A 161 5.78 -5.93 -9.16
C MET A 161 5.45 -5.83 -7.67
N CYS A 162 5.15 -4.63 -7.17
CA CYS A 162 4.64 -4.44 -5.81
C CYS A 162 3.14 -4.70 -5.78
N LEU A 163 2.60 -5.23 -4.70
CA LEU A 163 1.17 -5.52 -4.58
C LEU A 163 0.51 -4.46 -3.69
N LEU A 164 -0.46 -3.71 -4.24
CA LEU A 164 -1.35 -2.80 -3.49
C LEU A 164 -2.49 -3.57 -2.85
N TYR A 165 -3.12 -2.89 -1.90
CA TYR A 165 -4.26 -3.30 -1.11
C TYR A 165 -5.54 -2.46 -1.40
N PHE A 166 -6.63 -3.09 -1.82
CA PHE A 166 -8.02 -2.56 -1.73
C PHE A 166 -8.90 -3.75 -1.25
N ALA A 167 -9.99 -3.65 -0.49
CA ALA A 167 -11.00 -2.62 -0.37
C ALA A 167 -11.67 -2.60 1.04
N ARG A 168 -12.10 -1.41 1.50
CA ARG A 168 -13.29 -1.26 2.36
C ARG A 168 -14.42 -0.69 1.51
N TYR A 169 -15.42 -1.51 1.18
CA TYR A 169 -16.75 -1.00 0.81
C TYR A 169 -17.59 -0.95 2.08
N ASN A 170 -17.79 0.25 2.62
CA ASN A 170 -18.96 0.49 3.46
C ASN A 170 -20.10 0.87 2.51
N ALA A 171 -21.17 0.08 2.53
CA ALA A 171 -22.47 0.47 1.99
C ALA A 171 -23.02 1.69 2.73
#